data_AF-A0A5C3Q3I0-F1
#
_entry.id   AF-A0A5C3Q3I0-F1
#
_cell.length_a   1.000
_cell.length_b   1.000
_cell.length_c   1.000
_cell.angle_alpha   90.00
_cell.angle_beta   90.00
_cell.angle_gamma   90.00
#
_symmetry.space_group_name_H-M   'P 1'
#
loop_
_entity.id
_entity.type
_entity.pdbx_description
1 polymer ?
#
loop_
_entity_poly.entity_id
_entity_poly.type
_entity_poly.pdbx_seq_one_letter_code
_entity_poly.pdbx_strand_id
1 'polypeptide(L)'
;MLQEECQLDPDEKDVVDLKHSSTICSTSPPEPLSPPPPPIVPGSIASLEAQAECADLPPIPTSSRPRSSCFSRQQQQHRHTSDVLLEEPYIYDPGSGPRVRNARVFLDSYFALPVSSDDALCEEFGKDEVRDMLLSVLPEELALTLWYNKSRLTGRVCPTCRRLYRVGDALHDLTLGPQDKSDQPPLSKNNSPPAVLDQLRNEQDLSGLCSPICFIMASYSFPAAMKATWGRTADELDDDTWAMLNSPGSISGKPSDPSKAGEGDPFLGLIVRMTRLADLGLAQMLFPGEAMEQGDDQWEGEEEERGKSKREEVVDLSDEVD
;
A
#
# COMPACT_ATOMS: atom_id res chain seq x y z
N MET A 1 -29.31 10.29 53.07
CA MET A 1 -30.47 11.17 52.79
C MET A 1 -30.02 12.18 51.75
N LEU A 2 -30.48 11.96 50.52
CA LEU A 2 -30.79 12.89 49.43
C LEU A 2 -30.73 12.04 48.15
N GLN A 3 -31.90 11.54 47.76
CA GLN A 3 -32.17 10.90 46.47
C GLN A 3 -32.48 12.03 45.49
N GLU A 4 -31.76 12.10 44.38
CA GLU A 4 -32.18 12.87 43.20
C GLU A 4 -32.90 11.92 42.25
N GLU A 5 -34.17 12.23 42.01
CA GLU A 5 -35.04 11.61 41.03
C GLU A 5 -34.81 12.29 39.67
N CYS A 6 -34.40 11.53 38.64
CA CYS A 6 -34.54 11.97 37.25
C CYS A 6 -35.83 11.38 36.68
N GLN A 7 -36.81 12.27 36.48
CA GLN A 7 -38.07 12.00 35.80
C GLN A 7 -37.89 11.97 34.27
N LEU A 8 -38.66 11.06 33.67
CA LEU A 8 -38.83 10.79 32.25
C LEU A 8 -39.62 11.90 31.54
N ASP A 9 -39.24 12.21 30.31
CA ASP A 9 -40.13 12.76 29.28
C ASP A 9 -40.12 11.81 28.07
N PRO A 10 -41.27 11.22 27.69
CA PRO A 10 -41.45 10.64 26.38
C PRO A 10 -42.69 11.25 25.70
N ASP A 11 -42.52 12.11 24.70
CA ASP A 11 -43.61 12.37 23.76
C ASP A 11 -43.15 12.88 22.39
N GLU A 12 -44.05 12.70 21.42
CA GLU A 12 -44.04 13.08 20.00
C GLU A 12 -43.21 12.19 19.05
N LYS A 13 -43.79 11.15 18.44
CA LYS A 13 -44.83 11.13 17.38
C LYS A 13 -44.48 11.99 16.17
N ASP A 14 -43.94 11.34 15.13
CA ASP A 14 -44.30 11.69 13.76
C ASP A 14 -44.45 10.42 12.91
N VAL A 15 -45.71 10.13 12.59
CA VAL A 15 -46.15 9.12 11.65
C VAL A 15 -46.27 9.82 10.30
N VAL A 16 -45.32 9.59 9.40
CA VAL A 16 -45.43 10.06 8.01
C VAL A 16 -45.79 8.88 7.11
N ASP A 17 -47.07 8.84 6.78
CA ASP A 17 -47.72 7.92 5.86
C ASP A 17 -47.39 8.36 4.42
N LEU A 18 -46.47 7.67 3.73
CA LEU A 18 -46.25 7.84 2.29
C LEU A 18 -46.66 6.57 1.54
N LYS A 19 -47.95 6.50 1.20
CA LYS A 19 -48.45 5.71 0.08
C LYS A 19 -48.16 6.43 -1.23
N HIS A 20 -47.24 5.89 -2.03
CA HIS A 20 -47.21 6.11 -3.48
C HIS A 20 -47.12 4.75 -4.18
N SER A 21 -48.28 4.20 -4.52
CA SER A 21 -48.44 3.25 -5.63
C SER A 21 -48.55 4.06 -6.92
N SER A 22 -47.72 3.77 -7.92
CA SER A 22 -48.12 3.66 -9.33
C SER A 22 -46.93 3.25 -10.23
N THR A 23 -46.97 1.98 -10.63
CA THR A 23 -46.86 1.50 -12.02
C THR A 23 -45.81 2.14 -12.94
N ILE A 24 -44.68 1.46 -13.12
CA ILE A 24 -43.76 1.71 -14.23
C ILE A 24 -43.88 0.51 -15.19
N CYS A 25 -44.27 0.78 -16.44
CA CYS A 25 -44.30 -0.20 -17.52
C CYS A 25 -42.87 -0.61 -17.91
N SER A 26 -42.56 -1.90 -17.77
CA SER A 26 -41.41 -2.53 -18.42
C SER A 26 -41.61 -2.56 -19.93
N THR A 27 -40.80 -1.81 -20.68
CA THR A 27 -40.52 -2.08 -22.09
C THR A 27 -39.03 -2.36 -22.21
N SER A 28 -38.70 -3.60 -22.55
CA SER A 28 -37.33 -4.08 -22.73
C SER A 28 -36.74 -3.48 -24.00
N PRO A 29 -35.51 -2.92 -23.97
CA PRO A 29 -34.80 -2.56 -25.19
C PRO A 29 -34.31 -3.81 -25.94
N PRO A 30 -34.25 -3.77 -27.30
CA PRO A 30 -33.76 -4.88 -28.10
C PRO A 30 -32.26 -5.09 -27.96
N GLU A 31 -31.88 -6.36 -27.91
CA GLU A 31 -30.54 -6.91 -27.75
C GLU A 31 -29.62 -6.51 -28.93
N PRO A 32 -28.44 -5.91 -28.69
CA PRO A 32 -27.49 -5.62 -29.75
C PRO A 32 -26.80 -6.91 -30.22
N LEU A 33 -26.91 -7.18 -31.52
CA LEU A 33 -26.25 -8.29 -32.21
C LEU A 33 -24.73 -8.24 -32.02
N SER A 34 -24.16 -9.32 -31.48
CA SER A 34 -22.72 -9.51 -31.31
C SER A 34 -21.97 -9.47 -32.65
N PRO A 35 -20.80 -8.80 -32.72
CA PRO A 35 -19.96 -8.81 -33.91
C PRO A 35 -19.33 -10.19 -34.16
N PRO A 36 -19.07 -10.56 -35.43
CA PRO A 36 -18.45 -11.83 -35.77
C PRO A 36 -16.99 -11.92 -35.28
N PRO A 37 -16.50 -13.12 -34.95
CA PRO A 37 -15.14 -13.33 -34.49
C PRO A 37 -14.11 -13.01 -35.60
N PRO A 38 -12.94 -12.43 -35.24
CA PRO A 38 -11.88 -12.16 -36.21
C PRO A 38 -11.27 -13.47 -36.74
N PRO A 39 -10.76 -13.47 -37.99
CA PRO A 39 -10.14 -14.63 -38.60
C PRO A 39 -8.86 -15.04 -37.87
N ILE A 40 -8.75 -16.33 -37.58
CA ILE A 40 -7.56 -16.98 -37.00
C ILE A 40 -6.44 -16.91 -38.03
N VAL A 41 -5.36 -16.19 -37.70
CA VAL A 41 -4.13 -16.16 -38.49
C VAL A 41 -3.14 -17.14 -37.85
N PRO A 42 -2.74 -18.24 -38.54
CA PRO A 42 -1.70 -19.12 -38.06
C PRO A 42 -0.33 -18.63 -38.53
N GLY A 43 0.55 -18.32 -37.58
CA GLY A 43 1.97 -18.05 -37.83
C GLY A 43 2.63 -17.65 -36.52
N SER A 44 3.88 -17.97 -36.23
CA SER A 44 4.91 -18.74 -36.92
C SER A 44 5.94 -19.00 -35.82
N ILE A 45 6.30 -20.25 -35.59
CA ILE A 45 7.31 -20.61 -34.60
C ILE A 45 8.67 -20.56 -35.32
N ALA A 46 9.44 -19.51 -35.08
CA ALA A 46 10.88 -19.45 -35.33
C ALA A 46 11.50 -19.12 -33.96
N SER A 47 12.08 -20.06 -33.22
CA SER A 47 13.37 -20.73 -33.47
C SER A 47 14.48 -19.72 -33.76
N LEU A 48 15.06 -19.18 -32.68
CA LEU A 48 16.32 -18.47 -32.69
C LEU A 48 17.21 -19.10 -31.61
N GLU A 49 17.93 -20.14 -32.04
CA GLU A 49 19.24 -20.47 -31.51
C GLU A 49 20.19 -19.34 -31.91
N ALA A 50 20.82 -18.69 -30.95
CA ALA A 50 21.96 -17.80 -31.19
C ALA A 50 23.15 -18.36 -30.43
N GLN A 51 24.20 -18.58 -31.21
CA GLN A 51 25.40 -19.33 -30.90
C GLN A 51 26.33 -18.53 -29.98
N ALA A 52 27.01 -19.25 -29.10
CA ALA A 52 28.13 -18.76 -28.32
C ALA A 52 29.34 -18.60 -29.25
N GLU A 53 29.80 -17.37 -29.45
CA GLU A 53 31.09 -17.06 -30.04
C GLU A 53 32.08 -16.76 -28.91
N CYS A 54 32.97 -17.72 -28.65
CA CYS A 54 34.10 -17.56 -27.74
C CYS A 54 35.15 -16.66 -28.42
N ALA A 55 35.25 -15.41 -27.98
CA ALA A 55 36.38 -14.54 -28.32
C ALA A 55 37.51 -14.74 -27.28
N ASP A 56 38.68 -15.11 -27.81
CA ASP A 56 39.96 -15.21 -27.09
C ASP A 56 40.32 -13.88 -26.40
N LEU A 57 40.48 -13.93 -25.08
CA LEU A 57 41.07 -12.84 -24.29
C LEU A 57 42.55 -13.12 -24.00
N PRO A 58 43.42 -12.09 -24.03
CA PRO A 58 44.85 -12.22 -23.80
C PRO A 58 45.19 -12.54 -22.32
N PRO A 59 46.35 -13.17 -22.06
CA PRO A 59 46.77 -13.57 -20.72
C PRO A 59 47.08 -12.37 -19.83
N ILE A 60 46.38 -12.28 -18.70
CA ILE A 60 46.58 -11.27 -17.65
C ILE A 60 47.87 -11.62 -16.87
N PRO A 61 48.77 -10.66 -16.61
CA PRO A 61 49.98 -10.90 -15.82
C PRO A 61 49.66 -11.19 -14.35
N THR A 62 50.25 -12.28 -13.85
CA THR A 62 50.18 -12.77 -12.47
C THR A 62 50.91 -11.82 -11.51
N SER A 63 50.17 -10.86 -10.96
CA SER A 63 50.61 -10.08 -9.79
C SER A 63 50.29 -10.84 -8.51
N SER A 64 51.34 -11.42 -7.90
CA SER A 64 51.34 -12.02 -6.57
C SER A 64 50.88 -11.02 -5.49
N ARG A 65 49.63 -11.14 -5.04
CA ARG A 65 49.15 -10.52 -3.79
C ARG A 65 49.16 -11.55 -2.66
N PRO A 66 49.46 -11.13 -1.41
CA PRO A 66 49.53 -12.00 -0.27
C PRO A 66 48.13 -12.56 0.06
N ARG A 67 48.09 -13.86 0.32
CA ARG A 67 46.91 -14.61 0.73
C ARG A 67 46.34 -14.00 2.02
N SER A 68 45.28 -13.22 1.91
CA SER A 68 44.41 -12.92 3.05
C SER A 68 43.81 -14.24 3.52
N SER A 69 44.09 -14.57 4.77
CA SER A 69 43.57 -15.74 5.48
C SER A 69 42.04 -15.74 5.41
N CYS A 70 41.50 -16.68 4.66
CA CYS A 70 40.18 -17.23 4.86
C CYS A 70 40.10 -17.72 6.31
N PHE A 71 39.58 -16.87 7.20
CA PHE A 71 39.20 -17.29 8.53
C PHE A 71 38.06 -18.31 8.38
N SER A 72 38.40 -19.57 8.65
CA SER A 72 37.47 -20.67 8.81
C SER A 72 36.40 -20.33 9.84
N ARG A 73 35.21 -19.96 9.37
CA ARG A 73 33.98 -19.90 10.19
C ARG A 73 33.35 -21.30 10.31
N GLN A 74 34.17 -22.30 10.65
CA GLN A 74 33.79 -23.72 10.63
C GLN A 74 34.01 -24.46 11.96
N GLN A 75 34.22 -23.77 13.07
CA GLN A 75 34.28 -24.43 14.39
C GLN A 75 33.44 -23.71 15.43
N GLN A 76 32.12 -23.90 15.33
CA GLN A 76 31.22 -23.89 16.49
C GLN A 76 30.03 -24.86 16.30
N GLN A 77 30.22 -25.90 15.49
CA GLN A 77 29.32 -27.05 15.48
C GLN A 77 29.83 -28.07 16.49
N HIS A 78 29.51 -27.88 17.77
CA HIS A 78 29.39 -29.03 18.68
C HIS A 78 28.56 -28.67 19.91
N ARG A 79 27.43 -29.40 20.01
CA ARG A 79 26.58 -29.67 21.19
C ARG A 79 25.36 -28.77 21.39
N HIS A 80 24.37 -28.99 20.53
CA HIS A 80 22.96 -29.13 20.94
C HIS A 80 22.30 -30.21 20.09
N THR A 81 22.47 -31.48 20.48
CA THR A 81 21.81 -32.65 19.85
C THR A 81 20.76 -33.21 20.80
N SER A 82 19.83 -32.39 21.27
CA SER A 82 18.71 -32.83 22.12
C SER A 82 17.56 -31.83 22.06
N ASP A 83 17.03 -31.67 20.85
CA ASP A 83 15.62 -31.43 20.48
C ASP A 83 15.63 -30.87 19.06
N VAL A 84 15.69 -31.76 18.06
CA VAL A 84 15.27 -31.40 16.70
C VAL A 84 13.74 -31.42 16.72
N LEU A 85 13.15 -30.53 17.52
CA LEU A 85 11.80 -30.07 17.26
C LEU A 85 11.88 -29.48 15.86
N LEU A 86 11.31 -30.17 14.89
CA LEU A 86 11.26 -29.73 13.50
C LEU A 86 10.83 -28.26 13.52
N GLU A 87 11.77 -27.37 13.17
CA GLU A 87 11.52 -25.94 13.17
C GLU A 87 10.27 -25.70 12.32
N GLU A 88 9.26 -25.06 12.90
CA GLU A 88 7.99 -24.91 12.19
C GLU A 88 8.22 -24.18 10.86
N PRO A 89 7.56 -24.62 9.77
CA PRO A 89 7.74 -23.97 8.50
C PRO A 89 7.35 -22.51 8.60
N TYR A 90 8.26 -21.61 8.23
CA TYR A 90 8.07 -20.17 8.28
C TYR A 90 7.10 -19.66 7.21
N ILE A 91 6.69 -20.51 6.27
CA ILE A 91 5.59 -20.29 5.32
C ILE A 91 4.57 -21.42 5.48
N TYR A 92 3.28 -21.08 5.52
CA TYR A 92 2.17 -22.04 5.44
C TYR A 92 1.15 -21.60 4.39
N ASP A 93 0.40 -22.54 3.80
CA ASP A 93 -0.66 -22.23 2.83
C ASP A 93 -1.98 -22.87 3.27
N PRO A 94 -3.00 -22.08 3.67
CA PRO A 94 -4.33 -22.58 4.00
C PRO A 94 -5.21 -22.90 2.77
N GLY A 95 -4.66 -22.92 1.55
CA GLY A 95 -5.38 -23.09 0.29
C GLY A 95 -5.86 -21.78 -0.35
N SER A 96 -5.56 -20.64 0.28
CA SER A 96 -5.82 -19.29 -0.26
C SER A 96 -4.51 -18.51 -0.47
N GLY A 97 -3.43 -19.25 -0.74
CA GLY A 97 -2.10 -18.74 -1.05
C GLY A 97 -1.16 -18.77 0.16
N PRO A 98 0.15 -18.68 -0.08
CA PRO A 98 1.18 -18.76 0.96
C PRO A 98 1.09 -17.60 1.96
N ARG A 99 1.47 -17.87 3.20
CA ARG A 99 1.40 -16.98 4.36
C ARG A 99 2.70 -17.07 5.15
N VAL A 100 3.29 -15.94 5.49
CA VAL A 100 4.48 -15.87 6.35
C VAL A 100 4.04 -16.09 7.81
N ARG A 101 4.72 -16.96 8.55
CA ARG A 101 4.57 -17.11 10.01
C ARG A 101 5.60 -16.33 10.80
N ASN A 102 6.83 -16.33 10.29
CA ASN A 102 7.97 -15.72 10.95
C ASN A 102 8.70 -14.85 9.93
N ALA A 103 8.52 -13.53 10.04
CA ALA A 103 9.09 -12.57 9.11
C ALA A 103 10.62 -12.61 9.11
N ARG A 104 11.26 -12.77 10.27
CA ARG A 104 12.73 -12.84 10.38
C ARG A 104 13.29 -14.03 9.61
N VAL A 105 12.79 -15.24 9.89
CA VAL A 105 13.24 -16.46 9.19
C VAL A 105 12.89 -16.42 7.70
N PHE A 106 11.74 -15.84 7.34
CA PHE A 106 11.37 -15.63 5.94
C PHE A 106 12.36 -14.73 5.19
N LEU A 107 12.79 -13.62 5.79
CA LEU A 107 13.74 -12.69 5.18
C LEU A 107 15.11 -13.30 4.91
N ASP A 108 15.54 -14.24 5.77
CA ASP A 108 16.79 -14.98 5.59
C ASP A 108 16.65 -16.17 4.62
N SER A 109 15.43 -16.45 4.15
CA SER A 109 15.13 -17.59 3.30
C SER A 109 15.27 -17.29 1.80
N TYR A 110 15.36 -18.35 1.00
CA TYR A 110 15.33 -18.26 -0.46
C TYR A 110 14.01 -17.70 -1.03
N PHE A 111 12.92 -17.72 -0.26
CA PHE A 111 11.63 -17.23 -0.73
C PHE A 111 11.51 -15.70 -0.68
N ALA A 112 12.35 -15.03 0.12
CA ALA A 112 12.40 -13.58 0.14
C ALA A 112 13.10 -13.07 -1.11
N LEU A 113 12.44 -12.16 -1.83
CA LEU A 113 13.09 -11.47 -2.94
C LEU A 113 14.20 -10.55 -2.40
N PRO A 114 15.33 -10.43 -3.11
CA PRO A 114 16.37 -9.48 -2.74
C PRO A 114 15.83 -8.05 -2.81
N VAL A 115 16.48 -7.15 -2.08
CA VAL A 115 16.25 -5.70 -2.23
C VAL A 115 16.47 -5.33 -3.69
N SER A 116 15.59 -4.48 -4.23
CA SER A 116 15.72 -4.03 -5.63
C SER A 116 16.68 -2.85 -5.71
N SER A 117 17.64 -2.93 -6.64
CA SER A 117 18.53 -1.84 -7.03
C SER A 117 18.04 -1.05 -8.24
N ASP A 118 16.88 -1.43 -8.80
CA ASP A 118 16.35 -0.81 -10.02
C ASP A 118 15.57 0.48 -9.72
N ASP A 119 15.27 0.73 -8.45
CA ASP A 119 14.55 1.90 -7.95
C ASP A 119 15.28 2.49 -6.74
N ALA A 120 15.53 3.80 -6.80
CA ALA A 120 16.32 4.50 -5.79
C ALA A 120 15.65 4.50 -4.41
N LEU A 121 14.31 4.54 -4.35
CA LEU A 121 13.58 4.46 -3.08
C LEU A 121 13.69 3.05 -2.50
N CYS A 122 13.54 2.00 -3.31
CA CYS A 122 13.72 0.63 -2.87
C CYS A 122 15.11 0.37 -2.29
N GLU A 123 16.16 0.89 -2.94
CA GLU A 123 17.53 0.80 -2.46
C GLU A 123 17.72 1.52 -1.12
N GLU A 124 17.18 2.73 -0.97
CA GLU A 124 17.23 3.50 0.28
C GLU A 124 16.54 2.76 1.42
N PHE A 125 15.31 2.28 1.20
CA PHE A 125 14.57 1.48 2.18
C PHE A 125 15.26 0.14 2.49
N GLY A 126 16.09 -0.37 1.58
CA GLY A 126 16.81 -1.64 1.73
C GLY A 126 17.97 -1.60 2.72
N LYS A 127 18.33 -0.42 3.23
CA LYS A 127 19.39 -0.23 4.22
C LYS A 127 19.02 -0.81 5.59
N ASP A 128 20.02 -1.34 6.29
CA ASP A 128 19.85 -1.92 7.64
C ASP A 128 19.44 -0.83 8.65
N GLU A 129 19.92 0.41 8.49
CA GLU A 129 19.58 1.53 9.35
C GLU A 129 18.08 1.85 9.32
N VAL A 130 17.47 1.79 8.13
CA VAL A 130 16.02 2.01 7.98
C VAL A 130 15.23 0.88 8.64
N ARG A 131 15.69 -0.37 8.53
CA ARG A 131 15.11 -1.50 9.26
C ARG A 131 15.18 -1.29 10.77
N ASP A 132 16.34 -0.87 11.27
CA ASP A 132 16.57 -0.68 12.71
C ASP A 132 15.74 0.50 13.25
N MET A 133 15.57 1.57 12.46
CA MET A 133 14.63 2.66 12.76
C MET A 133 13.19 2.14 12.85
N LEU A 134 12.74 1.35 11.88
CA LEU A 134 11.40 0.75 11.90
C LEU A 134 11.18 -0.15 13.13
N LEU A 135 12.18 -0.94 13.50
CA LEU A 135 12.14 -1.79 14.70
C LEU A 135 12.05 -1.00 16.02
N SER A 136 12.45 0.27 16.01
CA SER A 136 12.33 1.14 17.18
C SER A 136 10.92 1.71 17.39
N VAL A 137 10.10 1.76 16.33
CA VAL A 137 8.77 2.39 16.35
C VAL A 137 7.61 1.39 16.17
N LEU A 138 7.86 0.23 15.56
CA LEU A 138 6.84 -0.78 15.26
C LEU A 138 7.17 -2.13 15.92
N PRO A 139 6.15 -2.97 16.18
CA PRO A 139 6.38 -4.37 16.52
C PRO A 139 7.21 -5.06 15.45
N GLU A 140 8.09 -5.95 15.89
CA GLU A 140 9.10 -6.60 15.04
C GLU A 140 8.54 -7.14 13.73
N GLU A 141 7.43 -7.88 13.80
CA GLU A 141 6.83 -8.51 12.62
C GLU A 141 6.33 -7.49 11.58
N LEU A 142 5.70 -6.41 12.03
CA LEU A 142 5.21 -5.35 11.16
C LEU A 142 6.36 -4.50 10.61
N ALA A 143 7.38 -4.22 11.42
CA ALA A 143 8.59 -3.53 10.98
C ALA A 143 9.29 -4.29 9.84
N LEU A 144 9.51 -5.60 10.02
CA LEU A 144 10.15 -6.45 9.01
C LEU A 144 9.28 -6.61 7.75
N THR A 145 7.96 -6.72 7.91
CA THR A 145 7.02 -6.77 6.80
C THR A 145 7.02 -5.46 5.99
N LEU A 146 6.98 -4.31 6.67
CA LEU A 146 7.00 -3.00 6.02
C LEU A 146 8.34 -2.75 5.33
N TRP A 147 9.45 -3.08 6.00
CA TRP A 147 10.79 -3.03 5.41
C TRP A 147 10.87 -3.88 4.14
N TYR A 148 10.38 -5.13 4.18
CA TYR A 148 10.30 -5.99 2.99
C TYR A 148 9.48 -5.34 1.87
N ASN A 149 8.28 -4.85 2.19
CA ASN A 149 7.39 -4.28 1.18
C ASN A 149 7.96 -3.03 0.50
N LYS A 150 8.69 -2.18 1.24
CA LYS A 150 9.19 -0.89 0.74
C LYS A 150 10.52 -0.98 -0.01
N SER A 151 11.29 -2.04 0.21
CA SER A 151 12.61 -2.21 -0.42
C SER A 151 12.59 -3.14 -1.64
N ARG A 152 11.42 -3.55 -2.10
CA ARG A 152 11.23 -4.41 -3.28
C ARG A 152 10.19 -3.83 -4.21
N LEU A 153 10.39 -3.97 -5.51
CA LEU A 153 9.46 -3.43 -6.51
C LEU A 153 8.08 -4.08 -6.46
N THR A 154 8.01 -5.42 -6.45
CA THR A 154 6.74 -6.14 -6.69
C THR A 154 6.36 -7.15 -5.63
N GLY A 155 7.33 -7.73 -4.91
CA GLY A 155 7.04 -8.70 -3.85
C GLY A 155 6.45 -8.03 -2.63
N ARG A 156 5.35 -8.59 -2.11
CA ARG A 156 4.68 -8.07 -0.91
C ARG A 156 4.33 -9.19 0.06
N VAL A 157 4.35 -8.84 1.34
CA VAL A 157 3.75 -9.57 2.46
C VAL A 157 2.63 -8.70 3.02
N CYS A 158 1.39 -9.20 3.02
CA CYS A 158 0.27 -8.44 3.58
C CYS A 158 0.42 -8.27 5.10
N PRO A 159 0.45 -7.05 5.66
CA PRO A 159 0.61 -6.88 7.10
C PRO A 159 -0.57 -7.45 7.90
N THR A 160 -1.79 -7.43 7.33
CA THR A 160 -2.99 -7.91 8.04
C THR A 160 -3.12 -9.43 8.07
N CYS A 161 -2.89 -10.09 6.94
CA CYS A 161 -3.11 -11.54 6.83
C CYS A 161 -1.84 -12.34 6.52
N ARG A 162 -0.68 -11.69 6.42
CA ARG A 162 0.64 -12.28 6.15
C ARG A 162 0.77 -13.00 4.80
N ARG A 163 -0.16 -12.77 3.86
CA ARG A 163 -0.13 -13.36 2.52
C ARG A 163 1.07 -12.88 1.72
N LEU A 164 1.78 -13.80 1.09
CA LEU A 164 2.75 -13.50 0.03
C LEU A 164 2.01 -13.34 -1.29
N TYR A 165 2.29 -12.25 -2.00
CA TYR A 165 1.69 -11.94 -3.29
C TYR A 165 2.57 -10.95 -4.07
N ARG A 166 2.21 -10.69 -5.33
CA ARG A 166 2.82 -9.65 -6.16
C ARG A 166 1.86 -8.49 -6.38
N VAL A 167 2.41 -7.29 -6.46
CA VAL A 167 1.63 -6.10 -6.86
C VAL A 167 0.90 -6.36 -8.19
N GLY A 168 -0.38 -6.02 -8.25
CA GLY A 168 -1.27 -6.28 -9.37
C GLY A 168 -2.00 -7.63 -9.32
N ASP A 169 -1.70 -8.48 -8.34
CA ASP A 169 -2.47 -9.70 -8.12
C ASP A 169 -3.88 -9.34 -7.61
N ALA A 170 -4.89 -9.65 -8.42
CA ALA A 170 -6.29 -9.63 -8.02
C ALA A 170 -6.61 -10.96 -7.32
N LEU A 171 -6.47 -10.96 -5.99
CA LEU A 171 -6.63 -12.18 -5.19
C LEU A 171 -8.09 -12.51 -4.97
N HIS A 172 -8.43 -13.81 -5.00
CA HIS A 172 -9.79 -14.29 -4.79
C HIS A 172 -10.36 -13.77 -3.46
N ASP A 173 -11.60 -13.30 -3.53
CA ASP A 173 -12.34 -12.82 -2.38
C ASP A 173 -12.58 -13.98 -1.41
N LEU A 174 -12.10 -13.81 -0.16
CA LEU A 174 -12.22 -14.81 0.89
C LEU A 174 -13.66 -14.93 1.43
N THR A 175 -14.55 -14.02 1.04
CA THR A 175 -15.97 -14.04 1.44
C THR A 175 -16.79 -15.09 0.67
N LEU A 176 -16.31 -15.53 -0.49
CA LEU A 176 -16.96 -16.57 -1.28
C LEU A 176 -16.51 -17.94 -0.76
N GLY A 177 -17.36 -18.56 0.06
CA GLY A 177 -17.10 -19.87 0.64
C GLY A 177 -16.89 -20.97 -0.43
N PRO A 178 -16.31 -22.13 -0.06
CA PRO A 178 -15.95 -23.21 -1.00
C PRO A 178 -17.11 -23.86 -1.78
N GLN A 179 -18.35 -23.46 -1.54
CA GLN A 179 -19.55 -24.19 -1.98
C GLN A 179 -20.01 -23.89 -3.42
N ASP A 180 -19.58 -22.78 -4.04
CA ASP A 180 -20.01 -22.43 -5.41
C ASP A 180 -18.86 -22.45 -6.42
N LYS A 181 -18.03 -23.50 -6.37
CA LYS A 181 -16.93 -23.71 -7.33
C LYS A 181 -17.34 -24.34 -8.66
N SER A 182 -18.63 -24.64 -8.90
CA SER A 182 -19.00 -25.44 -10.08
C SER A 182 -19.19 -24.64 -11.36
N ASP A 183 -19.65 -23.38 -11.34
CA ASP A 183 -20.06 -22.72 -12.60
C ASP A 183 -19.81 -21.21 -12.69
N GLN A 184 -19.15 -20.59 -11.70
CA GLN A 184 -18.73 -19.20 -11.87
C GLN A 184 -17.48 -19.14 -12.75
N PRO A 185 -17.54 -18.52 -13.95
CA PRO A 185 -16.34 -18.29 -14.73
C PRO A 185 -15.36 -17.51 -13.84
N PRO A 186 -14.05 -17.83 -13.88
CA PRO A 186 -13.06 -17.10 -13.11
C PRO A 186 -13.31 -15.61 -13.33
N LEU A 187 -13.45 -14.83 -12.23
CA LEU A 187 -13.61 -13.38 -12.25
C LEU A 187 -12.57 -12.84 -13.23
N SER A 188 -12.99 -12.70 -14.48
CA SER A 188 -12.10 -12.32 -15.54
C SER A 188 -11.77 -10.89 -15.20
N LYS A 189 -10.48 -10.53 -15.30
CA LYS A 189 -9.99 -9.15 -15.13
C LYS A 189 -10.82 -8.10 -15.90
N ASN A 190 -11.71 -8.56 -16.78
CA ASN A 190 -12.58 -7.81 -17.66
C ASN A 190 -13.91 -7.32 -17.02
N ASN A 191 -14.32 -7.78 -15.83
CA ASN A 191 -15.63 -7.42 -15.26
C ASN A 191 -15.58 -6.43 -14.09
N SER A 192 -14.41 -6.24 -13.47
CA SER A 192 -14.24 -5.18 -12.46
C SER A 192 -14.09 -3.84 -13.17
N PRO A 193 -14.74 -2.76 -12.71
CA PRO A 193 -14.46 -1.42 -13.24
C PRO A 193 -12.96 -1.13 -13.13
N PRO A 194 -12.28 -0.67 -14.20
CA PRO A 194 -10.83 -0.43 -14.22
C PRO A 194 -10.35 0.38 -13.00
N ALA A 195 -11.14 1.38 -12.60
CA ALA A 195 -10.86 2.23 -11.45
C ALA A 195 -10.68 1.47 -10.12
N VAL A 196 -11.40 0.37 -9.89
CA VAL A 196 -11.29 -0.41 -8.64
C VAL A 196 -9.99 -1.23 -8.63
N LEU A 197 -9.57 -1.75 -9.78
CA LEU A 197 -8.31 -2.47 -9.91
C LEU A 197 -7.11 -1.54 -9.76
N ASP A 198 -7.20 -0.33 -10.32
CA ASP A 198 -6.17 0.71 -10.16
C ASP A 198 -6.04 1.14 -8.69
N GLN A 199 -7.17 1.36 -8.02
CA GLN A 199 -7.19 1.65 -6.59
C GLN A 199 -6.61 0.53 -5.73
N LEU A 200 -6.91 -0.73 -6.05
CA LEU A 200 -6.32 -1.87 -5.34
C LEU A 200 -4.81 -1.92 -5.57
N ARG A 201 -4.35 -1.71 -6.80
CA ARG A 201 -2.92 -1.69 -7.13
C ARG A 201 -2.20 -0.57 -6.37
N ASN A 202 -2.76 0.63 -6.37
CA ASN A 202 -2.22 1.74 -5.60
C ASN A 202 -2.14 1.39 -4.10
N GLU A 203 -3.18 0.79 -3.53
CA GLU A 203 -3.14 0.36 -2.13
C GLU A 203 -2.06 -0.72 -1.87
N GLN A 204 -1.90 -1.68 -2.78
CA GLN A 204 -0.86 -2.70 -2.70
C GLN A 204 0.56 -2.09 -2.75
N ASP A 205 0.75 -1.01 -3.51
CA ASP A 205 2.01 -0.28 -3.59
C ASP A 205 2.26 0.59 -2.35
N LEU A 206 1.21 1.22 -1.82
CA LEU A 206 1.30 2.06 -0.63
C LEU A 206 1.57 1.22 0.62
N SER A 207 0.62 0.38 1.02
CA SER A 207 0.65 -0.30 2.32
C SER A 207 1.10 -1.75 2.26
N GLY A 208 1.13 -2.36 1.07
CA GLY A 208 1.31 -3.80 0.93
C GLY A 208 0.06 -4.59 1.37
N LEU A 209 -1.12 -3.99 1.42
CA LEU A 209 -2.37 -4.70 1.73
C LEU A 209 -2.90 -5.43 0.50
N CYS A 210 -3.17 -6.72 0.64
CA CYS A 210 -3.43 -7.59 -0.51
C CYS A 210 -4.86 -7.55 -1.05
N SER A 211 -5.84 -7.00 -0.31
CA SER A 211 -7.25 -7.00 -0.71
C SER A 211 -8.08 -5.92 0.00
N PRO A 212 -9.26 -5.57 -0.54
CA PRO A 212 -10.28 -4.72 0.11
C PRO A 212 -10.52 -5.06 1.57
N ILE A 213 -10.71 -6.34 1.86
CA ILE A 213 -11.00 -6.83 3.21
C ILE A 213 -9.81 -6.61 4.16
N CYS A 214 -8.57 -6.83 3.69
CA CYS A 214 -7.38 -6.64 4.55
C CYS A 214 -7.19 -5.18 4.94
N PHE A 215 -7.53 -4.25 4.06
CA PHE A 215 -7.48 -2.82 4.37
C PHE A 215 -8.65 -2.37 5.22
N ILE A 216 -9.86 -2.89 5.06
CA ILE A 216 -10.97 -2.61 5.98
C ILE A 216 -10.57 -3.01 7.40
N MET A 217 -9.95 -4.19 7.55
CA MET A 217 -9.43 -4.64 8.84
C MET A 217 -8.31 -3.75 9.37
N ALA A 218 -7.36 -3.33 8.52
CA ALA A 218 -6.26 -2.45 8.93
C ALA A 218 -6.72 -1.03 9.30
N SER A 219 -7.77 -0.54 8.64
CA SER A 219 -8.31 0.80 8.80
C SER A 219 -9.47 0.87 9.79
N TYR A 220 -9.72 -0.21 10.56
CA TYR A 220 -10.84 -0.27 11.48
C TYR A 220 -10.78 0.80 12.57
N SER A 221 -9.58 1.28 12.90
CA SER A 221 -9.36 2.39 13.84
C SER A 221 -9.72 3.78 13.27
N PHE A 222 -10.09 3.86 11.98
CA PHE A 222 -10.43 5.09 11.27
C PHE A 222 -11.67 4.93 10.36
N PRO A 223 -12.83 4.49 10.89
CA PRO A 223 -13.98 4.14 10.06
C PRO A 223 -14.48 5.32 9.20
N ALA A 224 -14.36 6.55 9.70
CA ALA A 224 -14.77 7.76 8.99
C ALA A 224 -13.84 8.11 7.81
N ALA A 225 -12.55 7.77 7.89
CA ALA A 225 -11.56 8.07 6.85
C ALA A 225 -11.29 6.89 5.90
N MET A 226 -11.74 5.69 6.24
CA MET A 226 -11.43 4.44 5.53
C MET A 226 -11.68 4.52 4.01
N LYS A 227 -12.84 5.05 3.59
CA LYS A 227 -13.18 5.13 2.15
C LYS A 227 -12.32 6.16 1.41
N ALA A 228 -12.05 7.30 2.05
CA ALA A 228 -11.30 8.38 1.43
C ALA A 228 -9.80 8.07 1.32
N THR A 229 -9.28 7.18 2.17
CA THR A 229 -7.85 6.83 2.29
C THR A 229 -7.42 5.62 1.47
N TRP A 230 -8.37 4.96 0.81
CA TRP A 230 -8.10 3.80 -0.02
C TRP A 230 -7.28 4.19 -1.26
N GLY A 231 -6.06 3.65 -1.39
CA GLY A 231 -5.22 3.82 -2.57
C GLY A 231 -4.76 5.26 -2.82
N ARG A 232 -4.77 6.11 -1.79
CA ARG A 232 -4.38 7.52 -1.88
C ARG A 232 -3.20 7.85 -0.96
N THR A 233 -2.27 8.67 -1.45
CA THR A 233 -1.16 9.22 -0.64
C THR A 233 -1.64 10.36 0.26
N ALA A 234 -0.80 10.82 1.19
CA ALA A 234 -1.14 11.92 2.08
C ALA A 234 -1.51 13.21 1.31
N ASP A 235 -0.77 13.51 0.22
CA ASP A 235 -0.98 14.72 -0.59
C ASP A 235 -2.29 14.70 -1.40
N GLU A 236 -2.92 13.53 -1.56
CA GLU A 236 -4.19 13.34 -2.27
C GLU A 236 -5.40 13.38 -1.33
N LEU A 237 -5.17 13.45 -0.02
CA LEU A 237 -6.23 13.51 0.99
C LEU A 237 -6.55 14.97 1.32
N ASP A 238 -7.83 15.24 1.54
CA ASP A 238 -8.26 16.49 2.14
C ASP A 238 -7.81 16.60 3.60
N ASP A 239 -7.62 17.83 4.07
CA ASP A 239 -7.14 18.13 5.43
C ASP A 239 -8.00 17.50 6.52
N ASP A 240 -9.33 17.45 6.31
CA ASP A 240 -10.27 16.84 7.25
C ASP A 240 -10.02 15.32 7.36
N THR A 241 -9.89 14.63 6.22
CA THR A 241 -9.56 13.20 6.17
C THR A 241 -8.19 12.90 6.75
N TRP A 242 -7.21 13.75 6.49
CA TRP A 242 -5.88 13.61 7.08
C TRP A 242 -5.93 13.81 8.61
N ALA A 243 -6.66 14.81 9.10
CA ALA A 243 -6.87 15.03 10.53
C ALA A 243 -7.56 13.85 11.21
N MET A 244 -8.50 13.19 10.53
CA MET A 244 -9.13 11.95 11.02
C MET A 244 -8.11 10.81 11.17
N LEU A 245 -7.17 10.64 10.23
CA LEU A 245 -6.07 9.65 10.36
C LEU A 245 -5.08 9.98 11.48
N ASN A 246 -4.90 11.27 11.79
CA ASN A 246 -4.00 11.74 12.83
C ASN A 246 -4.67 11.87 14.22
N SER A 247 -5.96 11.56 14.32
CA SER A 247 -6.73 11.76 15.55
C SER A 247 -6.14 10.94 16.71
N PRO A 248 -5.80 11.59 17.85
CA PRO A 248 -5.05 10.97 18.94
C PRO A 248 -5.68 9.69 19.50
N GLY A 249 -7.01 9.60 19.45
CA GLY A 249 -7.78 8.46 19.96
C GLY A 249 -7.59 7.14 19.21
N SER A 250 -6.89 7.14 18.07
CA SER A 250 -6.74 5.93 17.24
C SER A 250 -5.46 5.12 17.51
N ILE A 251 -4.40 5.77 18.00
CA ILE A 251 -3.07 5.14 18.18
C ILE A 251 -2.60 5.21 19.64
N SER A 252 -3.15 6.13 20.45
CA SER A 252 -2.81 6.22 21.87
C SER A 252 -3.52 5.13 22.69
N GLY A 253 -3.18 3.88 22.43
CA GLY A 253 -3.40 2.78 23.36
C GLY A 253 -2.55 3.00 24.61
N LYS A 254 -2.89 3.99 25.44
CA LYS A 254 -2.68 3.76 26.88
C LYS A 254 -3.50 2.52 27.19
N PRO A 255 -2.93 1.48 27.81
CA PRO A 255 -3.67 0.29 28.19
C PRO A 255 -4.68 0.67 29.28
N SER A 256 -5.81 1.26 28.89
CA SER A 256 -6.82 1.76 29.82
C SER A 256 -7.70 0.64 30.37
N ASP A 257 -7.70 -0.55 29.75
CA ASP A 257 -8.33 -1.72 30.37
C ASP A 257 -7.88 -3.02 29.69
N PRO A 258 -7.09 -3.90 30.34
CA PRO A 258 -6.73 -5.21 29.77
C PRO A 258 -7.94 -6.12 29.56
N SER A 259 -9.13 -5.77 30.10
CA SER A 259 -10.36 -6.54 29.90
C SER A 259 -11.10 -6.25 28.58
N LYS A 260 -10.69 -5.23 27.82
CA LYS A 260 -11.25 -4.88 26.49
C LYS A 260 -10.30 -5.17 25.32
N ALA A 261 -9.42 -6.16 25.46
CA ALA A 261 -8.42 -6.55 24.45
C ALA A 261 -9.00 -7.25 23.19
N GLY A 262 -10.25 -6.96 22.80
CA GLY A 262 -10.92 -7.57 21.64
C GLY A 262 -10.96 -6.68 20.38
N GLU A 263 -10.36 -5.50 20.42
CA GLU A 263 -10.66 -4.41 19.48
C GLU A 263 -9.42 -4.00 18.66
N GLY A 264 -9.15 -4.75 17.58
CA GLY A 264 -8.17 -4.41 16.53
C GLY A 264 -6.69 -4.41 16.94
N ASP A 265 -5.79 -4.70 16.00
CA ASP A 265 -4.37 -4.45 16.21
C ASP A 265 -4.10 -2.95 15.92
N PRO A 266 -3.82 -2.11 16.94
CA PRO A 266 -3.65 -0.66 16.76
C PRO A 266 -2.49 -0.33 15.81
N PHE A 267 -1.54 -1.24 15.64
CA PHE A 267 -0.39 -1.03 14.77
C PHE A 267 -0.75 -1.18 13.28
N LEU A 268 -1.83 -1.89 12.92
CA LEU A 268 -2.27 -1.94 11.53
C LEU A 268 -2.81 -0.60 11.05
N GLY A 269 -3.52 0.13 11.92
CA GLY A 269 -3.94 1.51 11.63
C GLY A 269 -2.74 2.45 11.47
N LEU A 270 -1.72 2.27 12.29
CA LEU A 270 -0.46 3.01 12.15
C LEU A 270 0.24 2.70 10.82
N ILE A 271 0.28 1.44 10.36
CA ILE A 271 0.82 1.08 9.03
C ILE A 271 0.06 1.80 7.91
N VAL A 272 -1.27 1.84 7.99
CA VAL A 272 -2.09 2.59 7.03
C VAL A 272 -1.60 4.04 7.02
N ARG A 273 -1.61 4.75 8.15
CA ARG A 273 -1.16 6.15 8.23
C ARG A 273 0.28 6.36 7.71
N MET A 274 1.25 5.59 8.22
CA MET A 274 2.67 5.72 7.88
C MET A 274 2.89 5.59 6.37
N THR A 275 2.28 4.59 5.75
CA THR A 275 2.54 4.28 4.33
C THR A 275 1.99 5.29 3.33
N ARG A 276 1.22 6.30 3.78
CA ARG A 276 0.77 7.42 2.95
C ARG A 276 1.80 8.54 2.84
N LEU A 277 2.76 8.56 3.76
CA LEU A 277 3.89 9.49 3.75
C LEU A 277 5.03 8.91 2.94
N ALA A 278 5.70 9.74 2.14
CA ALA A 278 6.79 9.32 1.26
C ALA A 278 7.97 8.68 2.05
N ASP A 279 8.25 9.19 3.24
CA ASP A 279 9.32 8.75 4.16
C ASP A 279 8.78 7.88 5.31
N LEU A 280 7.55 7.38 5.18
CA LEU A 280 6.77 6.72 6.24
C LEU A 280 6.50 7.59 7.48
N GLY A 281 6.82 8.90 7.45
CA GLY A 281 6.78 9.77 8.62
C GLY A 281 7.83 9.41 9.68
N LEU A 282 8.92 8.73 9.31
CA LEU A 282 9.96 8.32 10.25
C LEU A 282 10.58 9.51 10.98
N ALA A 283 10.77 10.64 10.30
CA ALA A 283 11.28 11.86 10.94
C ALA A 283 10.35 12.33 12.08
N GLN A 284 9.04 12.33 11.84
CA GLN A 284 8.04 12.76 12.83
C GLN A 284 7.95 11.81 14.02
N MET A 285 8.18 10.51 13.81
CA MET A 285 8.09 9.50 14.86
C MET A 285 9.35 9.40 15.72
N LEU A 286 10.53 9.60 15.14
CA LEU A 286 11.81 9.53 15.85
C LEU A 286 12.11 10.81 16.64
N PHE A 287 11.61 11.96 16.19
CA PHE A 287 11.86 13.26 16.81
C PHE A 287 10.56 13.97 17.25
N PRO A 288 9.77 13.36 18.16
CA PRO A 288 8.53 13.97 18.62
C PRO A 288 8.81 15.25 19.40
N GLY A 289 8.36 16.40 18.87
CA GLY A 289 8.49 17.70 19.51
C GLY A 289 9.53 18.63 18.88
N GLU A 290 10.36 18.13 17.96
CA GLU A 290 11.07 18.97 17.00
C GLU A 290 10.08 19.30 15.89
N ALA A 291 9.19 20.27 16.13
CA ALA A 291 8.47 20.88 15.03
C ALA A 291 9.55 21.41 14.09
N MET A 292 9.79 20.70 12.97
CA MET A 292 10.45 21.32 11.84
C MET A 292 9.60 22.55 11.56
N GLU A 293 10.11 23.72 11.95
CA GLU A 293 9.58 25.00 11.52
C GLU A 293 9.52 24.86 10.01
N GLN A 294 8.32 24.58 9.52
CA GLN A 294 8.05 24.18 8.16
C GLN A 294 8.26 25.47 7.41
N GLY A 295 9.52 25.68 7.03
CA GLY A 295 10.06 26.95 6.60
C GLY A 295 9.02 27.62 5.75
N ASP A 296 8.39 28.62 6.34
CA ASP A 296 7.66 29.65 5.66
C ASP A 296 8.71 30.31 4.77
N ASP A 297 9.02 29.63 3.67
CA ASP A 297 9.49 30.18 2.42
C ASP A 297 8.35 31.10 1.97
N GLN A 298 8.24 32.19 2.72
CA GLN A 298 7.72 33.45 2.32
C GLN A 298 8.58 33.83 1.12
N TRP A 299 8.20 33.26 -0.03
CA TRP A 299 8.45 33.80 -1.34
C TRP A 299 7.77 35.18 -1.31
N GLU A 300 8.44 36.13 -0.66
CA GLU A 300 8.22 37.54 -0.89
C GLU A 300 8.49 37.69 -2.37
N GLY A 301 7.40 37.72 -3.14
CA GLY A 301 7.45 38.03 -4.55
C GLY A 301 8.27 39.30 -4.67
N GLU A 302 9.42 39.18 -5.30
CA GLU A 302 10.05 40.32 -5.95
C GLU A 302 8.97 40.88 -6.88
N GLU A 303 8.30 41.93 -6.41
CA GLU A 303 7.56 42.87 -7.23
C GLU A 303 8.56 43.43 -8.25
N GLU A 304 8.77 42.71 -9.34
CA GLU A 304 9.44 43.24 -10.51
C GLU A 304 8.53 44.33 -11.07
N GLU A 305 8.84 45.57 -10.70
CA GLU A 305 8.35 46.83 -11.28
C GLU A 305 8.42 46.78 -12.81
N ARG A 306 7.44 46.17 -13.46
CA ARG A 306 7.23 46.34 -14.91
C ARG A 306 6.42 47.61 -15.14
N GLY A 307 7.13 48.72 -15.04
CA GLY A 307 7.06 49.83 -15.99
C GLY A 307 5.68 50.43 -16.26
N LYS A 308 5.33 51.45 -15.47
CA LYS A 308 4.58 52.61 -15.97
C LYS A 308 5.37 53.26 -17.12
N SER A 309 5.13 52.85 -18.37
CA SER A 309 5.46 53.68 -19.54
C SER A 309 4.19 54.29 -20.13
N LYS A 310 3.95 55.48 -19.63
CA LYS A 310 3.10 56.52 -20.18
C LYS A 310 3.52 56.83 -21.62
N ARG A 311 2.63 56.64 -22.60
CA ARG A 311 2.57 57.52 -23.77
C ARG A 311 1.16 57.51 -24.37
N GLU A 312 0.42 58.54 -24.00
CA GLU A 312 -0.58 59.15 -24.86
C GLU A 312 0.06 59.45 -26.23
N GLU A 313 -0.53 58.97 -27.30
CA GLU A 313 -0.55 59.72 -28.56
C GLU A 313 -1.91 59.53 -29.22
N VAL A 314 -2.71 60.57 -29.02
CA VAL A 314 -3.91 60.89 -29.79
C VAL A 314 -3.48 61.05 -31.25
N VAL A 315 -4.03 60.23 -32.15
CA VAL A 315 -4.16 60.60 -33.55
C VAL A 315 -5.61 60.41 -33.94
N ASP A 316 -6.31 61.53 -33.82
CA ASP A 316 -7.52 61.89 -34.53
C ASP A 316 -7.20 61.96 -36.03
N LEU A 317 -7.84 61.12 -36.84
CA LEU A 317 -7.93 61.29 -38.29
C LEU A 317 -9.39 61.06 -38.69
N SER A 318 -10.14 62.14 -38.50
CA SER A 318 -11.26 62.52 -39.36
C SER A 318 -10.77 62.75 -40.80
N ASP A 319 -11.72 62.78 -41.75
CA ASP A 319 -11.62 63.14 -43.17
C ASP A 319 -11.41 61.96 -44.14
N GLU A 320 -12.09 61.83 -45.27
CA GLU A 320 -13.30 62.40 -45.88
C GLU A 320 -13.41 61.68 -47.26
N VAL A 321 -14.62 61.53 -47.80
CA VAL A 321 -14.96 61.60 -49.25
C VAL A 321 -14.33 60.56 -50.21
N ASP A 322 -15.15 59.60 -50.68
CA ASP A 322 -15.84 59.63 -52.00
C ASP A 322 -16.84 58.45 -52.12
#